data_AF-A0AAP4D265-F1
#
_entry.id   AF-A0AAP4D265-F1
#
_cell.length_a   1.000
_cell.length_b   1.000
_cell.length_c   1.000
_cell.angle_alpha   90.00
_cell.angle_beta   90.00
_cell.angle_gamma   90.00
#
_symmetry.space_group_name_H-M   'P 1'
#
loop_
_entity.id
_entity.type
_entity.pdbx_description
1 polymer ?
#
loop_
_entity_poly.entity_id
_entity_poly.type
_entity_poly.pdbx_seq_one_letter_code
_entity_poly.pdbx_strand_id
1 'polypeptide(L)' 'MKRNGWNYVPGGCAFTGWYVEGDAPVDDTIQYKPIQININGAWRTISG' A
#
# COMPACT_ATOMS: atom_id res chain seq x y z
N MET A 1 -6.85 16.89 1.30
CA MET A 1 -7.75 15.80 1.82
C MET A 1 -9.24 16.12 1.96
N LYS A 2 -10.12 15.21 1.51
CA LYS A 2 -11.45 15.02 2.12
C LYS A 2 -11.22 14.65 3.58
N ARG A 3 -11.57 15.56 4.50
CA ARG A 3 -11.58 15.33 5.95
C ARG A 3 -12.37 14.03 6.21
N ASN A 4 -11.71 13.00 6.75
CA ASN A 4 -12.24 11.66 7.10
C ASN A 4 -12.19 10.54 6.04
N GLY A 5 -11.31 10.61 5.04
CA GLY A 5 -11.03 9.44 4.18
C GLY A 5 -10.12 8.44 4.90
N TRP A 6 -10.63 7.26 5.28
CA TRP A 6 -9.77 6.13 5.66
C TRP A 6 -9.01 5.65 4.42
N ASN A 7 -7.68 5.57 4.51
CA ASN A 7 -6.84 4.96 3.47
C ASN A 7 -6.75 3.45 3.74
N TYR A 8 -6.99 2.64 2.71
CA TYR A 8 -6.99 1.17 2.83
C TYR A 8 -5.91 0.55 1.94
N VAL A 9 -5.22 -0.47 2.47
CA VAL A 9 -4.32 -1.30 1.68
C VAL A 9 -5.16 -2.23 0.79
N PRO A 10 -4.91 -2.29 -0.53
CA PRO A 10 -5.61 -3.22 -1.41
C PRO A 10 -5.39 -4.69 -1.03
N GLY A 11 -6.37 -5.54 -1.34
CA GLY A 11 -6.24 -6.99 -1.16
C GLY A 11 -5.00 -7.54 -1.89
N GLY A 12 -4.24 -8.40 -1.21
CA GLY A 12 -2.99 -8.94 -1.75
C GLY A 12 -1.75 -8.05 -1.55
N CYS A 13 -1.91 -6.91 -0.88
CA CYS A 13 -0.81 -6.00 -0.54
C CYS A 13 -0.60 -5.91 0.97
N ALA A 14 0.62 -5.54 1.38
CA ALA A 14 0.96 -5.21 2.76
C ALA A 14 1.31 -3.73 2.89
N PHE A 15 0.90 -3.11 4.00
CA PHE A 15 1.34 -1.76 4.36
C PHE A 15 2.86 -1.74 4.57
N THR A 16 3.55 -0.77 3.96
CA THR A 16 5.00 -0.62 4.08
C THR A 16 5.45 0.72 4.63
N GLY A 17 4.54 1.68 4.82
CA GLY A 17 4.87 2.96 5.43
C GLY A 17 3.93 4.08 4.99
N TRP A 18 4.21 5.27 5.50
CA TRP A 18 3.58 6.52 5.09
C TRP A 18 4.56 7.30 4.22
N TYR A 19 4.08 7.89 3.14
CA TYR A 19 4.77 8.99 2.48
C TYR A 19 4.15 10.28 3.02
N VAL A 20 4.95 11.00 3.80
CA VAL A 20 4.59 12.25 4.45
C VAL A 20 5.26 13.38 3.69
N GLU A 21 4.49 14.25 3.04
CA GLU A 21 5.02 15.44 2.38
C GLU A 21 5.31 16.54 3.40
N GLY A 22 6.45 16.45 4.10
CA GLY A 22 7.02 17.55 4.88
C GLY A 22 6.02 18.33 5.76
N ASP A 23 6.04 19.66 5.65
CA ASP A 23 5.21 20.60 6.44
C ASP A 23 3.72 20.64 6.03
N ALA A 24 3.30 19.81 5.08
CA ALA A 24 1.91 19.72 4.60
C ALA A 24 1.32 18.34 4.93
N PRO A 25 0.90 18.08 6.19
CA PRO A 25 0.36 16.78 6.63
C PRO A 25 -1.03 16.44 6.06
N VAL A 26 -1.48 17.19 5.05
CA VAL A 26 -2.86 17.15 4.54
C VAL A 26 -3.02 16.13 3.42
N ASP A 27 -1.92 15.56 2.90
CA ASP A 27 -1.95 14.63 1.75
C ASP A 27 -1.06 13.38 1.97
N ASP A 28 -0.92 12.92 3.22
CA ASP A 28 -0.23 11.68 3.54
C ASP A 28 -0.80 10.49 2.73
N THR A 29 0.08 9.83 1.97
CA THR A 29 -0.28 8.66 1.16
C THR A 29 0.24 7.38 1.79
N ILE A 30 -0.58 6.33 1.79
CA ILE A 30 -0.12 5.00 2.20
C ILE A 30 0.83 4.44 1.14
N GLN A 31 1.95 3.90 1.59
CA GLN A 31 2.84 3.09 0.77
C GLN A 31 2.50 1.62 1.04
N TYR A 32 2.35 0.84 -0.02
CA TYR A 32 2.09 -0.60 0.07
C TYR A 32 2.86 -1.35 -1.01
N LYS A 33 3.08 -2.65 -0.78
CA LYS A 33 3.68 -3.55 -1.78
C LYS A 33 2.85 -4.82 -1.94
N PRO A 34 2.75 -5.38 -3.17
CA PRO A 34 2.09 -6.65 -3.40
C PRO A 34 2.87 -7.78 -2.71
N ILE A 35 2.14 -8.71 -2.11
CA ILE A 35 2.71 -9.95 -1.60
C ILE A 35 2.82 -10.91 -2.78
N GLN A 36 4.00 -11.50 -2.96
CA GLN A 36 4.28 -12.41 -4.06
C GLN A 36 4.73 -13.77 -3.56
N ILE A 37 4.37 -14.81 -4.32
CA ILE A 37 4.79 -16.19 -4.12
C ILE A 37 5.53 -16.69 -5.36
N ASN A 38 6.61 -17.44 -5.15
CA ASN A 38 7.33 -18.11 -6.23
C ASN A 38 6.77 -19.53 -6.40
N ILE A 39 6.25 -19.84 -7.59
CA ILE A 39 5.75 -21.17 -7.94
C ILE A 39 6.47 -21.61 -9.22
N ASN A 40 7.29 -22.66 -9.12
CA ASN A 40 8.04 -23.23 -10.25
C ASN A 40 8.88 -22.19 -11.00
N GLY A 41 9.54 -21.28 -10.28
CA GLY A 41 10.39 -20.24 -10.87
C GLY A 41 9.64 -19.01 -11.39
N ALA A 42 8.31 -18.99 -11.31
CA ALA A 42 7.49 -17.84 -11.69
C ALA A 42 6.96 -17.11 -10.45
N TRP A 43 7.15 -15.78 -10.41
CA TRP A 43 6.57 -14.93 -9.39
C TRP A 43 5.11 -14.60 -9.71
N ARG A 44 4.23 -14.80 -8.75
CA ARG A 44 2.81 -14.46 -8.84
C ARG A 44 2.39 -13.58 -7.68
N THR A 45 1.54 -12.59 -7.94
CA THR A 45 0.93 -11.77 -6.90
C THR A 45 -0.22 -12.54 -6.25
N ILE A 46 -0.29 -12.51 -4.92
CA ILE A 46 -1.42 -13.07 -4.17
C ILE A 46 -2.62 -12.12 -4.33
N SER A 47 -3.79 -12.63 -4.71
CA SER A 47 -5.03 -11.86 -4.70
C SER A 47 -5.58 -11.76 -3.27
N GLY A 48 -6.18 -10.64 -2.90
CA GLY A 48 -6.90 -10.49 -1.62
C GLY A 48 -8.40 -10.45 -1.75
#